data_AF-A0AAU8GVR9-F1
#
_entry.id   AF-A0AAU8GVR9-F1
#
_cell.length_a   1.000
_cell.length_b   1.000
_cell.length_c   1.000
_cell.angle_alpha   90.00
_cell.angle_beta   90.00
_cell.angle_gamma   90.00
#
_symmetry.space_group_name_H-M   'P 1'
#
loop_
_entity.id
_entity.type
_entity.pdbx_description
1 polymer ?
#
loop_
_entity_poly.entity_id
_entity_poly.type
_entity_poly.pdbx_seq_one_letter_code
_entity_poly.pdbx_strand_id
1 'polypeptide(L)'
;MKKVFVTILLMFFLQSCSWTTEFFVLNSSKDQIVVTFKYPVEPERTTPYLERLKKKNPELYEKIKPTPCKFEKEIKNNCFPKICDENFENCRLLQSDEFIYNQDECFVEVVLKPNQSIKLFEICCSYTGTAEETAKEKDDGKSIADAINVMSLAIKSSDETEVYKGIKLMRAFKKIDKTLYVIEYKGG
;
A
#
# COMPACT_ATOMS: atom_id res chain seq x y z
N MET A 1 0.38 46.53 -10.15
CA MET A 1 -0.35 45.30 -10.54
C MET A 1 0.50 44.03 -10.53
N LYS A 2 1.77 44.02 -10.96
CA LYS A 2 2.62 42.81 -10.94
C LYS A 2 2.89 42.19 -9.55
N LYS A 3 2.93 42.99 -8.48
CA LYS A 3 3.22 42.50 -7.12
C LYS A 3 2.07 41.72 -6.46
N VAL A 4 0.82 41.99 -6.85
CA VAL A 4 -0.37 41.32 -6.28
C VAL A 4 -0.57 39.93 -6.87
N PHE A 5 -0.19 39.74 -8.14
CA PHE A 5 -0.28 38.44 -8.82
C PHE A 5 0.68 37.40 -8.22
N VAL A 6 1.87 37.84 -7.78
CA VAL A 6 2.88 36.96 -7.17
C VAL A 6 2.44 36.46 -5.80
N THR A 7 1.80 37.31 -4.98
CA THR A 7 1.28 36.91 -3.66
C THR A 7 0.10 35.96 -3.74
N ILE A 8 -0.80 36.13 -4.73
CA ILE A 8 -1.92 35.18 -4.95
C ILE A 8 -1.40 33.84 -5.46
N LEU A 9 -0.41 33.83 -6.37
CA LEU A 9 0.21 32.60 -6.86
C LEU A 9 0.90 31.82 -5.72
N LEU A 10 1.62 32.52 -4.82
CA LEU A 10 2.24 31.93 -3.64
C LEU A 10 1.21 31.35 -2.65
N MET A 11 0.04 31.99 -2.49
CA MET A 11 -1.05 31.42 -1.67
C MET A 11 -1.63 30.14 -2.28
N PHE A 12 -1.74 30.03 -3.62
CA PHE A 12 -2.18 28.80 -4.28
C PHE A 12 -1.20 27.63 -4.09
N PHE A 13 0.11 27.89 -4.10
CA PHE A 13 1.12 26.87 -3.80
C PHE A 13 1.09 26.44 -2.33
N LEU A 14 0.77 27.34 -1.40
CA LEU A 14 0.62 27.03 0.03
C LEU A 14 -0.70 26.28 0.35
N GLN A 15 -1.74 26.43 -0.46
CA GLN A 15 -3.00 25.69 -0.34
C GLN A 15 -3.02 24.35 -1.09
N SER A 16 -1.94 24.01 -1.80
CA SER A 16 -1.73 22.70 -2.40
C SER A 16 -1.33 21.68 -1.32
N CYS A 17 -2.16 21.58 -0.30
CA CYS A 17 -2.14 20.54 0.71
C CYS A 17 -2.51 19.21 0.03
N SER A 18 -1.55 18.61 -0.69
CA SER A 18 -1.62 17.22 -1.12
C SER A 18 -1.44 16.36 0.14
N TRP A 19 -2.52 16.16 0.88
CA TRP A 19 -2.50 15.32 2.08
C TRP A 19 -2.40 13.87 1.63
N THR A 20 -1.40 13.16 2.15
CA THR A 20 -1.27 11.72 1.99
C THR A 20 -2.04 11.05 3.11
N THR A 21 -2.79 10.00 2.76
CA THR A 21 -3.43 9.13 3.75
C THR A 21 -2.60 7.88 3.91
N GLU A 22 -2.19 7.58 5.14
CA GLU A 22 -1.35 6.44 5.50
C GLU A 22 -2.17 5.32 6.14
N PHE A 23 -1.81 4.09 5.80
CA PHE A 23 -2.52 2.88 6.23
C PHE A 23 -1.56 1.97 7.00
N PHE A 24 -1.90 1.67 8.25
CA PHE A 24 -1.06 0.91 9.18
C PHE A 24 -1.74 -0.34 9.72
N VAL A 25 -0.94 -1.35 10.04
CA VAL A 25 -1.34 -2.43 10.95
C VAL A 25 -0.61 -2.20 12.27
N LEU A 26 -1.34 -2.16 13.37
CA LEU A 26 -0.82 -2.05 14.74
C LEU A 26 -1.03 -3.38 15.47
N ASN A 27 0.04 -3.91 16.05
CA ASN A 27 -0.04 -5.01 16.99
C ASN A 27 -0.32 -4.48 18.41
N SER A 28 -1.59 -4.48 18.82
CA SER A 28 -2.00 -4.16 20.19
C SER A 28 -2.11 -5.42 21.08
N SER A 29 -1.75 -6.59 20.56
CA SER A 29 -1.73 -7.83 21.35
C SER A 29 -0.47 -7.93 22.20
N LYS A 30 -0.45 -8.85 23.17
CA LYS A 30 0.72 -9.11 24.03
C LYS A 30 1.77 -9.98 23.35
N ASP A 31 1.41 -10.62 22.24
CA ASP A 31 2.25 -11.57 21.53
C ASP A 31 2.75 -10.98 20.22
N GLN A 32 3.80 -11.58 19.66
CA GLN A 32 4.25 -11.21 18.33
C GLN A 32 3.31 -11.77 17.26
N ILE A 33 3.10 -11.01 16.20
CA ILE A 33 2.31 -11.42 15.04
C ILE A 33 3.15 -11.38 13.76
N VAL A 34 2.77 -12.19 12.79
CA VAL A 34 3.33 -12.16 11.43
C VAL A 34 2.33 -11.46 10.53
N VAL A 35 2.77 -10.40 9.86
CA VAL A 35 1.98 -9.62 8.91
C VAL A 35 2.50 -9.87 7.51
N THR A 36 1.67 -10.48 6.66
CA THR A 36 1.96 -10.69 5.24
C THR A 36 1.08 -9.78 4.40
N PHE A 37 1.69 -8.82 3.72
CA PHE A 37 1.01 -7.89 2.82
C PHE A 37 1.39 -8.17 1.36
N LYS A 38 0.38 -8.36 0.51
CA LYS A 38 0.55 -8.83 -0.87
C LYS A 38 -0.21 -7.94 -1.84
N TYR A 39 0.49 -7.49 -2.87
CA TYR A 39 -0.09 -6.84 -4.04
C TYR A 39 -0.47 -7.88 -5.10
N PRO A 40 -1.44 -7.58 -5.99
CA PRO A 40 -1.70 -8.44 -7.12
C PRO A 40 -0.47 -8.50 -8.03
N VAL A 41 -0.11 -9.72 -8.41
CA VAL A 41 0.76 -9.96 -9.56
C VAL A 41 -0.18 -10.30 -10.70
N GLU A 42 -0.17 -9.50 -11.77
CA GLU A 42 -0.76 -9.97 -13.01
C GLU A 42 0.01 -11.24 -13.38
N PRO A 43 -0.66 -12.41 -13.47
CA PRO A 43 0.06 -13.64 -13.76
C PRO A 43 0.82 -13.44 -15.06
N GLU A 44 2.09 -13.87 -15.10
CA GLU A 44 2.79 -14.05 -16.37
C GLU A 44 1.94 -14.96 -17.24
N ARG A 45 1.12 -14.37 -18.12
CA ARG A 45 0.56 -15.12 -19.24
C ARG A 45 1.69 -15.28 -20.24
N THR A 46 2.70 -16.07 -19.93
CA THR A 46 3.73 -16.48 -20.89
C THR A 46 3.05 -17.37 -21.93
N THR A 47 2.49 -16.71 -22.95
CA THR A 47 1.93 -17.39 -24.11
C THR A 47 3.07 -17.76 -25.07
N PRO A 48 2.91 -18.79 -25.92
CA PRO A 48 3.85 -19.07 -27.00
C PRO A 48 4.12 -17.84 -27.90
N TYR A 49 3.19 -16.89 -27.92
CA TYR A 49 3.35 -15.59 -28.57
C TYR A 49 4.38 -14.70 -27.85
N LEU A 50 4.31 -14.55 -26.53
CA LEU A 50 5.24 -13.73 -25.74
C LEU A 50 6.67 -14.28 -25.77
N GLU A 51 6.86 -15.61 -25.76
CA GLU A 51 8.20 -16.21 -25.93
C GLU A 51 8.78 -15.96 -27.32
N ARG A 52 7.96 -16.07 -28.37
CA ARG A 52 8.38 -15.72 -29.74
C ARG A 52 8.69 -14.23 -29.84
N LEU A 53 7.94 -13.38 -29.14
CA LEU A 53 8.13 -11.94 -29.12
C LEU A 53 9.44 -11.56 -28.43
N LYS A 54 9.80 -12.19 -27.31
CA LYS A 54 11.08 -12.02 -26.63
C LYS A 54 12.28 -12.24 -27.57
N LYS A 55 12.20 -13.25 -28.44
CA LYS A 55 13.25 -13.57 -29.42
C LYS A 55 13.26 -12.65 -30.64
N LYS A 56 12.08 -12.23 -31.11
CA LYS A 56 11.93 -11.46 -32.37
C LYS A 56 12.01 -9.96 -32.19
N ASN A 57 11.54 -9.44 -31.05
CA ASN A 57 11.47 -8.02 -30.78
C ASN A 57 11.57 -7.77 -29.25
N PRO A 58 12.79 -7.77 -28.69
CA PRO A 58 13.02 -7.63 -27.26
C PRO A 58 12.54 -6.27 -26.72
N GLU A 59 12.61 -5.20 -27.52
CA GLU A 59 12.10 -3.87 -27.12
C GLU A 59 10.59 -3.85 -26.95
N LEU A 60 9.86 -4.53 -27.84
CA LEU A 60 8.41 -4.65 -27.74
C LEU A 60 8.02 -5.59 -26.60
N TYR A 61 8.79 -6.66 -26.37
CA TYR A 61 8.62 -7.54 -25.21
C TYR A 61 8.75 -6.79 -23.88
N GLU A 62 9.76 -5.95 -23.70
CA GLU A 62 9.91 -5.12 -22.48
C GLU A 62 8.71 -4.19 -22.23
N LYS A 63 8.02 -3.75 -23.30
CA LYS A 63 6.81 -2.90 -23.18
C LYS A 63 5.55 -3.67 -22.78
N ILE A 64 5.52 -4.99 -22.94
CA ILE A 64 4.33 -5.84 -22.73
C ILE A 64 4.54 -6.78 -21.53
N LYS A 65 5.71 -6.74 -20.88
CA LYS A 65 5.97 -7.58 -19.70
C LYS A 65 5.01 -7.23 -18.55
N PRO A 66 4.75 -8.17 -17.62
CA PRO A 66 3.91 -7.92 -16.47
C PRO A 66 4.37 -6.69 -15.69
N THR A 67 3.42 -5.98 -15.08
CA THR A 67 3.73 -4.87 -14.19
C THR A 67 4.66 -5.38 -13.07
N PRO A 68 5.87 -4.80 -12.91
CA PRO A 68 6.80 -5.26 -11.88
C PRO A 68 6.17 -5.14 -10.49
N CYS A 69 6.59 -6.01 -9.57
CA CYS A 69 6.08 -5.99 -8.21
C CYS A 69 6.18 -4.58 -7.62
N LYS A 70 5.07 -4.07 -7.09
CA LYS A 70 5.00 -2.69 -6.60
C LYS A 70 6.01 -2.39 -5.50
N PHE A 71 6.31 -3.37 -4.64
CA PHE A 71 7.33 -3.24 -3.60
C PHE A 71 8.77 -3.15 -4.15
N GLU A 72 9.04 -3.64 -5.36
CA GLU A 72 10.41 -3.77 -5.87
C GLU A 72 11.15 -2.43 -5.87
N LYS A 73 10.49 -1.38 -6.37
CA LYS A 73 11.06 -0.04 -6.42
C LYS A 73 11.22 0.56 -5.02
N GLU A 74 10.26 0.35 -4.13
CA GLU A 74 10.27 0.91 -2.78
C GLU A 74 11.35 0.25 -1.90
N ILE A 75 11.54 -1.07 -2.03
CA ILE A 75 12.59 -1.82 -1.36
C ILE A 75 13.97 -1.41 -1.90
N LYS A 76 14.16 -1.37 -3.23
CA LYS A 76 15.44 -0.96 -3.84
C LYS A 76 15.86 0.46 -3.46
N ASN A 77 14.88 1.34 -3.23
CA ASN A 77 15.11 2.72 -2.82
C ASN A 77 15.19 2.91 -1.30
N ASN A 78 15.20 1.82 -0.50
CA ASN A 78 15.20 1.86 0.96
C ASN A 78 14.07 2.75 1.50
N CYS A 79 12.86 2.61 0.96
CA CYS A 79 11.68 3.39 1.37
C CYS A 79 10.61 2.53 2.07
N PHE A 80 10.69 1.20 1.96
CA PHE A 80 9.77 0.21 2.51
C PHE A 80 10.51 -1.13 2.72
N PRO A 81 10.14 -1.98 3.70
CA PRO A 81 9.13 -1.78 4.75
C PRO A 81 9.62 -0.92 5.93
N LYS A 82 8.68 -0.26 6.61
CA LYS A 82 8.94 0.57 7.80
C LYS A 82 8.10 0.11 8.97
N ILE A 83 8.76 -0.15 10.11
CA ILE A 83 8.09 -0.35 11.39
C ILE A 83 8.10 0.96 12.17
N CYS A 84 6.99 1.30 12.78
CA CYS A 84 6.85 2.43 13.70
C CYS A 84 6.42 1.93 15.08
N ASP A 85 6.45 2.83 16.07
CA ASP A 85 5.86 2.59 17.38
C ASP A 85 4.33 2.64 17.34
N GLU A 86 3.69 2.45 18.50
CA GLU A 86 2.23 2.47 18.67
C GLU A 86 1.60 3.83 18.33
N ASN A 87 2.39 4.90 18.42
CA ASN A 87 1.95 6.27 18.12
C ASN A 87 2.23 6.69 16.68
N PHE A 88 2.83 5.81 15.86
CA PHE A 88 3.15 6.04 14.45
C PHE A 88 4.16 7.19 14.21
N GLU A 89 4.88 7.63 15.25
CA GLU A 89 5.81 8.76 15.17
C GLU A 89 7.24 8.29 14.90
N ASN A 90 7.68 7.25 15.61
CA ASN A 90 9.06 6.80 15.56
C ASN A 90 9.23 5.63 14.60
N CYS A 91 9.34 5.96 13.31
CA CYS A 91 9.49 4.98 12.25
C CYS A 91 10.96 4.67 11.91
N ARG A 92 11.26 3.39 11.69
CA ARG A 92 12.54 2.93 11.13
C ARG A 92 12.32 2.06 9.90
N LEU A 93 13.25 2.15 8.96
CA LEU A 93 13.34 1.19 7.86
C LEU A 93 13.87 -0.14 8.38
N LEU A 94 13.30 -1.23 7.89
CA LEU A 94 13.79 -2.57 8.15
C LEU A 94 14.97 -2.92 7.25
N GLN A 95 15.93 -3.65 7.80
CA GLN A 95 17.01 -4.27 7.05
C GLN A 95 16.53 -5.56 6.36
N SER A 96 17.24 -6.03 5.35
CA SER A 96 16.81 -7.17 4.52
C SER A 96 16.73 -8.52 5.26
N ASP A 97 17.32 -8.63 6.44
CA ASP A 97 17.23 -9.79 7.33
C ASP A 97 16.02 -9.71 8.30
N GLU A 98 15.34 -8.57 8.36
CA GLU A 98 14.20 -8.33 9.26
C GLU A 98 12.83 -8.53 8.60
N PHE A 99 12.81 -8.79 7.28
CA PHE A 99 11.58 -9.06 6.53
C PHE A 99 11.82 -10.09 5.43
N ILE A 100 10.75 -10.78 5.03
CA ILE A 100 10.76 -11.67 3.87
C ILE A 100 10.11 -10.92 2.72
N TYR A 101 10.78 -10.88 1.57
CA TYR A 101 10.23 -10.34 0.33
C TYR A 101 10.28 -11.40 -0.76
N ASN A 102 9.14 -11.67 -1.38
CA ASN A 102 9.05 -12.53 -2.56
C ASN A 102 8.64 -11.66 -3.75
N GLN A 103 9.57 -11.51 -4.70
CA GLN A 103 9.36 -10.70 -5.89
C GLN A 103 8.32 -11.32 -6.83
N ASP A 104 8.37 -12.64 -7.02
CA ASP A 104 7.50 -13.38 -7.95
C ASP A 104 6.04 -13.37 -7.48
N GLU A 105 5.82 -13.50 -6.18
CA GLU A 105 4.50 -13.43 -5.57
C GLU A 105 4.09 -12.02 -5.12
N CYS A 106 4.98 -11.05 -5.23
CA CYS A 106 4.83 -9.67 -4.77
C CYS A 106 4.21 -9.52 -3.39
N PHE A 107 4.83 -10.15 -2.39
CA PHE A 107 4.48 -9.95 -0.98
C PHE A 107 5.68 -9.57 -0.14
N VAL A 108 5.39 -8.87 0.95
CA VAL A 108 6.32 -8.64 2.05
C VAL A 108 5.71 -9.20 3.33
N GLU A 109 6.54 -9.90 4.11
CA GLU A 109 6.18 -10.48 5.40
C GLU A 109 7.10 -9.95 6.49
N VAL A 110 6.51 -9.49 7.59
CA VAL A 110 7.19 -8.85 8.71
C VAL A 110 6.65 -9.38 10.02
N VAL A 111 7.54 -9.62 10.98
CA VAL A 111 7.17 -9.92 12.37
C VAL A 111 6.99 -8.60 13.13
N LEU A 112 5.82 -8.38 13.70
CA LEU A 112 5.54 -7.25 14.58
C LEU A 112 5.52 -7.69 16.04
N LYS A 113 6.39 -7.08 16.85
CA LYS A 113 6.32 -7.22 18.31
C LYS A 113 5.13 -6.44 18.87
N PRO A 114 4.74 -6.66 20.14
CA PRO A 114 3.75 -5.84 20.81
C PRO A 114 4.07 -4.34 20.68
N ASN A 115 3.03 -3.54 20.48
CA ASN A 115 3.10 -2.08 20.33
C ASN A 115 3.95 -1.60 19.14
N GLN A 116 4.16 -2.46 18.14
CA GLN A 116 4.75 -2.08 16.87
C GLN A 116 3.69 -2.00 15.79
N SER A 117 3.90 -1.07 14.87
CA SER A 117 3.08 -0.91 13.68
C SER A 117 3.89 -1.00 12.40
N ILE A 118 3.25 -1.35 11.29
CA ILE A 118 3.86 -1.31 9.95
C ILE A 118 2.98 -0.49 9.01
N LYS A 119 3.60 0.44 8.29
CA LYS A 119 2.93 1.14 7.18
C LYS A 119 2.80 0.17 6.01
N LEU A 120 1.59 -0.06 5.52
CA LEU A 120 1.36 -0.94 4.36
C LEU A 120 1.45 -0.17 3.04
N PHE A 121 0.79 0.99 2.97
CA PHE A 121 0.77 1.84 1.78
C PHE A 121 0.29 3.26 2.14
N GLU A 122 0.41 4.16 1.17
CA GLU A 122 -0.17 5.50 1.22
C GLU A 122 -0.99 5.79 -0.03
N ILE A 123 -2.00 6.65 0.12
CA ILE A 123 -2.82 7.16 -0.98
C ILE A 123 -2.64 8.67 -1.03
N CYS A 124 -2.27 9.20 -2.20
CA CYS A 124 -2.28 10.64 -2.46
C CYS A 124 -3.72 11.14 -2.51
N CYS A 125 -4.00 12.29 -1.87
CA CYS A 125 -5.31 12.91 -1.68
C CYS A 125 -6.12 12.33 -0.50
N SER A 126 -7.06 13.13 0.02
CA SER A 126 -7.93 12.76 1.13
C SER A 126 -8.75 11.51 0.78
N TYR A 127 -8.38 10.35 1.32
CA TYR A 127 -9.19 9.13 1.17
C TYR A 127 -10.51 9.31 1.92
N THR A 128 -11.62 9.28 1.18
CA THR A 128 -12.98 9.53 1.69
C THR A 128 -13.75 8.26 2.04
N GLY A 129 -13.10 7.08 1.99
CA GLY A 129 -13.74 5.79 2.26
C GLY A 129 -14.07 5.01 0.99
N THR A 130 -14.62 3.81 1.17
CA THR A 130 -15.02 2.94 0.05
C THR A 130 -16.32 3.46 -0.57
N ALA A 131 -16.41 3.48 -1.92
CA ALA A 131 -17.46 4.13 -2.74
C ALA A 131 -18.94 3.69 -2.50
N GLU A 132 -19.24 2.89 -1.48
CA GLU A 132 -20.62 2.61 -1.06
C GLU A 132 -21.20 3.69 -0.11
N GLU A 133 -20.38 4.57 0.48
CA GLU A 133 -20.90 5.69 1.30
C GLU A 133 -21.17 6.98 0.49
N THR A 134 -20.75 7.04 -0.78
CA THR A 134 -20.89 8.24 -1.63
C THR A 134 -21.25 7.86 -3.07
N ALA A 135 -22.25 7.01 -3.25
CA ALA A 135 -22.81 6.74 -4.59
C ALA A 135 -23.72 7.89 -5.07
N LYS A 136 -23.11 9.05 -5.35
CA LYS A 136 -23.50 9.98 -6.43
C LYS A 136 -22.27 10.80 -6.82
N GLU A 137 -21.52 10.35 -7.81
CA GLU A 137 -21.19 11.13 -9.03
C GLU A 137 -20.09 10.48 -9.88
N LYS A 138 -20.49 10.22 -11.13
CA LYS A 138 -19.76 10.38 -12.40
C LYS A 138 -18.35 9.77 -12.54
N ASP A 139 -18.38 8.63 -13.21
CA ASP A 139 -17.51 8.23 -14.33
C ASP A 139 -16.66 9.37 -14.90
N ASP A 140 -15.36 9.36 -14.56
CA ASP A 140 -14.23 9.83 -15.37
C ASP A 140 -12.92 9.55 -14.59
N GLY A 141 -12.27 8.41 -14.89
CA GLY A 141 -10.88 8.16 -14.49
C GLY A 141 -10.67 6.95 -13.58
N LYS A 142 -10.07 5.90 -14.16
CA LYS A 142 -9.44 4.71 -13.54
C LYS A 142 -9.69 4.58 -12.03
N SER A 143 -10.83 3.97 -11.69
CA SER A 143 -11.31 3.85 -10.33
C SER A 143 -10.27 3.21 -9.42
N ILE A 144 -9.95 3.88 -8.31
CA ILE A 144 -9.17 3.34 -7.19
C ILE A 144 -9.75 1.98 -6.72
N ALA A 145 -11.05 1.73 -6.97
CA ALA A 145 -11.71 0.46 -6.67
C ALA A 145 -11.12 -0.76 -7.41
N ASP A 146 -10.62 -0.59 -8.64
CA ASP A 146 -10.06 -1.70 -9.43
C ASP A 146 -8.71 -2.16 -8.89
N ALA A 147 -7.89 -1.23 -8.37
CA ALA A 147 -6.62 -1.55 -7.69
C ALA A 147 -6.84 -2.07 -6.27
N ILE A 148 -7.88 -1.58 -5.58
CA ILE A 148 -8.23 -2.01 -4.22
C ILE A 148 -8.72 -3.44 -4.19
N ASN A 149 -9.47 -3.91 -5.20
CA ASN A 149 -10.13 -5.22 -5.19
C ASN A 149 -9.20 -6.44 -5.16
N VAL A 150 -7.88 -6.25 -5.16
CA VAL A 150 -6.91 -7.34 -5.34
C VAL A 150 -5.74 -7.32 -4.34
N MET A 151 -5.65 -6.34 -3.45
CA MET A 151 -4.69 -6.37 -2.33
C MET A 151 -5.12 -7.37 -1.27
N SER A 152 -4.17 -8.01 -0.60
CA SER A 152 -4.47 -8.87 0.54
C SER A 152 -3.51 -8.68 1.70
N LEU A 153 -4.04 -8.76 2.91
CA LEU A 153 -3.33 -8.73 4.17
C LEU A 153 -3.68 -9.99 4.95
N ALA A 154 -2.68 -10.71 5.44
CA ALA A 154 -2.83 -11.76 6.42
C ALA A 154 -2.12 -11.36 7.72
N ILE A 155 -2.80 -11.51 8.85
CA ILE A 155 -2.25 -11.34 10.18
C ILE A 155 -2.32 -12.70 10.87
N LYS A 156 -1.17 -13.24 11.26
CA LYS A 156 -1.06 -14.55 11.89
C LYS A 156 -0.49 -14.43 13.29
N SER A 157 -1.21 -15.00 14.27
CA SER A 157 -0.74 -15.23 15.63
C SER A 157 -0.48 -16.73 15.86
N SER A 158 -0.21 -17.14 17.10
CA SER A 158 -0.11 -18.55 17.49
C SER A 158 -1.40 -19.32 17.25
N ASP A 159 -2.54 -18.67 17.50
CA ASP A 159 -3.84 -19.34 17.62
C ASP A 159 -4.77 -19.05 16.44
N GLU A 160 -4.55 -17.95 15.73
CA GLU A 160 -5.46 -17.49 14.67
C GLU A 160 -4.72 -16.93 13.45
N THR A 161 -5.41 -16.95 12.31
CA THR A 161 -5.00 -16.21 11.11
C THR A 161 -6.18 -15.43 10.56
N GLU A 162 -6.09 -14.12 10.60
CA GLU A 162 -7.06 -13.22 9.99
C GLU A 162 -6.60 -12.84 8.57
N VAL A 163 -7.48 -12.97 7.58
CA VAL A 163 -7.17 -12.64 6.19
C VAL A 163 -8.17 -11.65 5.62
N TYR A 164 -7.65 -10.50 5.21
CA TYR A 164 -8.39 -9.42 4.59
C TYR A 164 -8.02 -9.32 3.11
N LYS A 165 -9.02 -9.17 2.24
CA LYS A 165 -8.81 -9.06 0.79
C LYS A 165 -9.69 -7.98 0.20
N GLY A 166 -9.15 -7.25 -0.77
CA GLY A 166 -9.93 -6.34 -1.59
C GLY A 166 -10.59 -5.24 -0.77
N ILE A 167 -11.87 -5.02 -1.04
CA ILE A 167 -12.72 -4.09 -0.30
C ILE A 167 -12.83 -4.43 1.21
N LYS A 168 -12.73 -5.72 1.60
CA LYS A 168 -12.80 -6.11 3.02
C LYS A 168 -11.58 -5.61 3.79
N LEU A 169 -10.41 -5.57 3.15
CA LEU A 169 -9.22 -4.95 3.73
C LEU A 169 -9.44 -3.47 3.98
N MET A 170 -9.97 -2.75 2.99
CA MET A 170 -10.23 -1.31 3.15
C MET A 170 -11.25 -0.99 4.24
N ARG A 171 -12.23 -1.87 4.46
CA ARG A 171 -13.23 -1.73 5.55
C ARG A 171 -12.68 -2.06 6.93
N ALA A 172 -11.64 -2.88 7.02
CA ALA A 172 -11.04 -3.25 8.30
C ALA A 172 -10.28 -2.07 8.93
N PHE A 173 -9.79 -1.15 8.11
CA PHE A 173 -9.13 0.06 8.57
C PHE A 173 -10.09 1.00 9.30
N LYS A 174 -9.74 1.34 10.53
CA LYS A 174 -10.42 2.38 11.30
C LYS A 174 -9.72 3.71 11.08
N LYS A 175 -10.51 4.74 10.83
CA LYS A 175 -10.02 6.12 10.74
C LYS A 175 -9.62 6.60 12.13
N ILE A 176 -8.35 6.97 12.31
CA ILE A 176 -7.85 7.59 13.55
C ILE A 176 -7.91 9.11 13.40
N ASP A 177 -7.44 9.63 12.27
CA ASP A 177 -7.56 11.05 11.92
C ASP A 177 -7.79 11.24 10.40
N LYS A 178 -7.59 12.46 9.89
CA LYS A 178 -7.84 12.77 8.47
C LYS A 178 -6.85 12.09 7.52
N THR A 179 -5.69 11.72 8.00
CA THR A 179 -4.54 11.20 7.25
C THR A 179 -4.09 9.81 7.72
N LEU A 180 -4.68 9.26 8.77
CA LEU A 180 -4.26 8.00 9.38
C LEU A 180 -5.41 6.99 9.52
N TYR A 181 -5.18 5.80 8.98
CA TYR A 181 -6.07 4.66 9.03
C TYR A 181 -5.32 3.43 9.58
N VAL A 182 -5.93 2.72 10.54
CA VAL A 182 -5.26 1.64 11.28
C VAL A 182 -6.13 0.39 11.39
N ILE A 183 -5.54 -0.77 11.12
CA ILE A 183 -6.06 -2.07 11.58
C ILE A 183 -5.35 -2.38 12.89
N GLU A 184 -6.12 -2.42 13.97
CA GLU A 184 -5.62 -2.74 15.30
C GLU A 184 -5.86 -4.22 15.60
N TYR A 185 -4.80 -5.04 15.65
CA TYR A 185 -4.88 -6.44 16.03
C TYR A 185 -4.76 -6.59 17.54
N LYS A 186 -5.76 -7.18 18.20
CA LYS A 186 -5.83 -7.29 19.67
C LYS A 186 -5.49 -8.66 20.22
N GLY A 187 -5.36 -9.68 19.36
CA GLY A 187 -5.30 -11.07 19.78
C GLY A 187 -6.67 -11.61 20.20
N GLY A 188 -6.77 -12.94 20.24
CA GLY A 188 -7.89 -13.69 20.81
C GLY A 188 -7.70 -13.96 22.29
#